data_AF-A0A9K3JDI4-F1
#
_entry.id   AF-A0A9K3JDI4-F1
#
_cell.length_a   1.000
_cell.length_b   1.000
_cell.length_c   1.000
_cell.angle_alpha   90.00
_cell.angle_beta   90.00
_cell.angle_gamma   90.00
#
_symmetry.space_group_name_H-M   'P 1'
#
loop_
_entity.id
_entity.type
_entity.pdbx_description
1 polymer ?
#
loop_
_entity_poly.entity_id
_entity_poly.type
_entity_poly.pdbx_seq_one_letter_code
_entity_poly.pdbx_strand_id
1 'polypeptide(L)'
;MWLSMFYSNNVLISVALHALQTDTASVLHEAMGYIKFLQEQVQVLCSPYLQRVLPTHIEGEEDKGGERKKELRARGLCLVPVECTLHVAESNGADLWSPAMVPRHGSTALH
;
A
#
# COMPACT_ATOMS: atom_id res chain seq x y z
N MET A 1 -54.01 28.42 3.92
CA MET A 1 -53.68 26.98 3.79
C MET A 1 -52.56 26.72 2.79
N TRP A 2 -52.68 27.12 1.52
CA TRP A 2 -51.69 26.84 0.47
C TRP A 2 -50.26 27.32 0.74
N LEU A 3 -50.08 28.52 1.28
CA LEU A 3 -48.75 29.08 1.58
C LEU A 3 -48.03 28.28 2.68
N SER A 4 -48.78 27.80 3.68
CA SER A 4 -48.26 26.95 4.75
C SER A 4 -47.88 25.57 4.23
N MET A 5 -48.68 24.99 3.32
CA MET A 5 -48.32 23.73 2.67
C MET A 5 -47.09 23.89 1.78
N PHE A 6 -46.97 24.98 1.02
CA PHE A 6 -45.81 25.24 0.18
C PHE A 6 -44.53 25.43 1.03
N TYR A 7 -44.62 26.20 2.11
CA TYR A 7 -43.50 26.41 3.04
C TYR A 7 -43.08 25.10 3.72
N SER A 8 -44.03 24.28 4.20
CA SER A 8 -43.74 22.97 4.79
C SER A 8 -43.08 22.00 3.82
N ASN A 9 -43.46 22.01 2.53
CA ASN A 9 -42.82 21.17 1.52
C ASN A 9 -41.36 21.61 1.25
N ASN A 10 -41.08 22.92 1.19
CA ASN A 10 -39.72 23.43 1.00
C ASN A 10 -38.81 23.14 2.20
N VAL A 11 -39.36 23.20 3.42
CA VAL A 11 -38.64 22.82 4.65
C VAL A 11 -38.33 21.32 4.65
N LEU A 12 -39.29 20.48 4.29
CA LEU A 12 -39.10 19.03 4.22
C LEU A 12 -38.03 18.63 3.18
N ILE A 13 -38.05 19.27 2.00
CA ILE A 13 -37.05 19.08 0.95
C ILE A 13 -35.66 19.48 1.46
N SER A 14 -35.54 20.63 2.13
CA SER A 14 -34.27 21.08 2.72
C SER A 14 -33.74 20.11 3.77
N VAL A 15 -34.61 19.58 4.65
CA VAL A 15 -34.22 18.61 5.68
C VAL A 15 -33.78 17.28 5.06
N ALA A 16 -34.51 16.77 4.05
CA ALA A 16 -34.16 15.54 3.37
C ALA A 16 -32.85 15.66 2.57
N LEU A 17 -32.64 16.80 1.89
CA LEU A 17 -31.39 17.08 1.16
C LEU A 17 -30.19 17.18 2.11
N HIS A 18 -30.38 17.85 3.25
CA HIS A 18 -29.36 17.97 4.27
C HIS A 18 -29.02 16.61 4.89
N ALA A 19 -30.03 15.79 5.23
CA ALA A 19 -29.83 14.44 5.76
C ALA A 19 -29.03 13.55 4.79
N LEU A 20 -29.41 13.55 3.50
CA LEU A 20 -28.70 12.79 2.47
C LEU A 20 -27.24 13.25 2.30
N GLN A 21 -26.99 14.55 2.38
CA GLN A 21 -25.65 15.12 2.33
C GLN A 21 -24.83 14.71 3.55
N THR A 22 -25.41 14.73 4.76
CA THR A 22 -24.73 14.32 5.99
C THR A 22 -24.39 12.84 6.00
N ASP A 23 -25.29 11.97 5.52
CA ASP A 23 -25.07 10.52 5.47
C ASP A 23 -23.91 10.18 4.51
N THR A 24 -23.87 10.82 3.33
CA THR A 24 -22.80 10.62 2.34
C THR A 24 -21.47 11.20 2.82
N ALA A 25 -21.49 12.38 3.46
CA ALA A 25 -20.29 13.02 4.01
C ALA A 25 -19.68 12.20 5.16
N SER A 26 -20.51 11.61 6.02
CA SER A 26 -20.05 10.79 7.16
C SER A 26 -19.30 9.54 6.68
N VAL A 27 -19.88 8.78 5.73
CA VAL A 27 -19.23 7.59 5.16
C VAL A 27 -17.95 7.95 4.41
N LEU A 28 -17.96 9.05 3.64
CA LEU A 28 -16.77 9.50 2.91
C LEU A 28 -15.64 9.93 3.87
N HIS A 29 -15.97 10.59 4.97
CA HIS A 29 -15.01 11.00 5.99
C HIS A 29 -14.38 9.79 6.67
N GLU A 30 -15.20 8.79 7.01
CA GLU A 30 -14.74 7.51 7.56
C GLU A 30 -13.83 6.77 6.57
N ALA A 31 -14.23 6.66 5.30
CA ALA A 31 -13.42 6.04 4.26
C ALA A 31 -12.07 6.75 4.08
N MET A 32 -12.06 8.08 4.07
CA MET A 32 -10.83 8.88 4.04
C MET A 32 -9.95 8.63 5.27
N GLY A 33 -10.56 8.53 6.46
CA GLY A 33 -9.86 8.18 7.69
C GLY A 33 -9.22 6.79 7.61
N TYR A 34 -9.94 5.81 7.09
CA TYR A 34 -9.46 4.44 6.92
C TYR A 34 -8.28 4.37 5.94
N ILE A 35 -8.35 5.09 4.81
CA ILE A 35 -7.24 5.17 3.85
C ILE A 35 -5.99 5.73 4.53
N LYS A 36 -6.11 6.84 5.29
CA LYS A 36 -4.98 7.44 6.00
C LYS A 36 -4.39 6.48 7.03
N PHE A 37 -5.23 5.81 7.80
CA PHE A 37 -4.81 4.80 8.76
C PHE A 37 -4.05 3.63 8.10
N LEU A 38 -4.52 3.12 6.96
CA LEU A 38 -3.81 2.11 6.19
C LEU A 38 -2.46 2.62 5.67
N GLN A 39 -2.41 3.87 5.20
CA GLN A 39 -1.16 4.49 4.75
C GLN A 39 -0.14 4.61 5.88
N GLU A 40 -0.56 5.02 7.08
CA GLU A 40 0.30 5.08 8.26
C GLU A 40 0.83 3.69 8.66
N GLN A 41 -0.03 2.66 8.63
CA GLN A 41 0.40 1.29 8.89
C GLN A 41 1.44 0.80 7.87
N VAL A 42 1.20 1.01 6.58
CA VAL A 42 2.17 0.66 5.52
C VAL A 42 3.48 1.43 5.72
N GLN A 43 3.42 2.71 6.04
CA GLN A 43 4.61 3.53 6.27
C GLN A 43 5.45 3.02 7.44
N VAL A 44 4.84 2.63 8.55
CA VAL A 44 5.53 2.06 9.72
C VAL A 44 6.18 0.73 9.35
N LEU A 45 5.47 -0.14 8.61
CA LEU A 45 5.99 -1.42 8.15
C LEU A 45 7.16 -1.27 7.16
N CYS A 46 7.11 -0.25 6.30
CA CYS A 46 8.11 -0.02 5.26
C CYS A 46 9.30 0.84 5.71
N SER A 47 9.17 1.65 6.75
CA SER A 47 10.24 2.51 7.30
C SER A 47 11.61 1.80 7.44
N PRO A 48 11.73 0.60 8.07
CA PRO A 48 13.04 -0.05 8.21
C PRO A 48 13.71 -0.41 6.87
N TYR A 49 12.92 -0.54 5.80
CA TYR A 49 13.36 -0.85 4.45
C TYR A 49 13.67 0.42 3.63
N LEU A 50 12.89 1.49 3.79
CA LEU A 50 12.97 2.70 2.96
C LEU A 50 13.89 3.80 3.51
N GLN A 51 14.09 3.90 4.82
CA GLN A 51 14.76 5.03 5.49
C GLN A 51 16.23 5.29 5.05
N ARG A 52 16.88 4.38 4.31
CA ARG A 52 18.28 4.53 3.86
C ARG A 52 18.49 4.39 2.35
N VAL A 53 17.42 4.37 1.55
CA VAL A 53 17.55 4.35 0.07
C VAL A 53 18.11 5.69 -0.48
N LEU A 54 18.33 6.70 0.37
CA LEU A 54 19.21 7.83 0.09
C LEU A 54 20.61 7.62 0.71
N PRO A 55 21.51 6.82 0.10
CA PRO A 55 22.92 6.91 0.40
C PRO A 55 23.50 8.12 -0.34
N THR A 56 23.70 9.20 0.40
CA THR A 56 24.70 10.20 0.07
C THR A 56 26.08 9.53 0.24
N HIS A 57 26.56 8.81 -0.77
CA HIS A 57 27.98 8.48 -0.88
C HIS A 57 28.33 8.19 -2.34
N ILE A 58 28.56 9.28 -3.08
CA ILE A 58 29.56 9.26 -4.13
C ILE A 58 30.91 9.14 -3.41
N GLU A 59 31.81 8.34 -3.98
CA GLU A 59 33.25 8.17 -3.66
C GLU A 59 33.63 6.92 -2.85
N GLY A 60 34.57 6.14 -3.40
CA GLY A 60 35.39 5.16 -2.68
C GLY A 60 35.03 3.68 -2.91
N GLU A 61 35.54 3.11 -4.01
CA GLU A 61 35.79 1.66 -4.09
C GLU A 61 36.76 1.25 -2.97
N GLU A 62 36.41 0.18 -2.23
CA GLU A 62 37.27 -0.95 -1.85
C GLU A 62 36.60 -1.75 -0.71
N ASP A 63 36.37 -3.04 -0.96
CA ASP A 63 36.09 -4.12 0.01
C ASP A 63 34.96 -3.94 1.08
N LYS A 64 33.76 -3.54 0.67
CA LYS A 64 32.54 -3.56 1.54
C LYS A 64 31.48 -4.60 1.16
N GLY A 65 31.88 -5.68 0.48
CA GLY A 65 30.97 -6.76 0.09
C GLY A 65 30.28 -7.43 1.29
N GLY A 66 31.02 -7.58 2.40
CA GLY A 66 30.51 -8.14 3.65
C GLY A 66 29.64 -7.18 4.46
N GLU A 67 29.98 -5.89 4.52
CA GLU A 67 29.23 -4.89 5.31
C GLU A 67 27.83 -4.65 4.74
N ARG A 68 27.70 -4.50 3.42
CA ARG A 68 26.40 -4.31 2.76
C ARG A 68 25.49 -5.53 2.95
N LYS A 69 26.04 -6.76 2.91
CA LYS A 69 25.28 -7.99 3.14
C LYS A 69 24.81 -8.10 4.60
N LYS A 70 25.63 -7.68 5.57
CA LYS A 70 25.26 -7.62 7.00
C LYS A 70 24.13 -6.61 7.22
N GLU A 71 24.15 -5.48 6.52
CA GLU A 71 23.12 -4.45 6.62
C GLU A 71 21.77 -4.90 6.06
N LEU A 72 21.75 -5.55 4.87
CA LEU A 72 20.51 -6.08 4.29
C LEU A 72 19.86 -7.08 5.24
N ARG A 73 20.64 -8.03 5.78
CA ARG A 73 20.14 -9.04 6.72
C ARG A 73 19.61 -8.43 8.01
N ALA A 74 20.26 -7.39 8.55
CA ALA A 74 19.79 -6.66 9.73
C ALA A 74 18.44 -5.97 9.51
N ARG A 75 18.07 -5.69 8.25
CA ARG A 75 16.77 -5.15 7.85
C ARG A 75 15.77 -6.22 7.43
N GLY A 76 16.14 -7.51 7.46
CA GLY A 76 15.28 -8.58 6.93
C GLY A 76 15.30 -8.74 5.40
N LEU A 77 16.28 -8.15 4.70
CA LEU A 77 16.48 -8.25 3.26
C LEU A 77 17.60 -9.23 2.89
N CYS A 78 17.51 -9.84 1.72
CA CYS A 78 18.56 -10.71 1.17
C CYS A 78 18.78 -10.45 -0.34
N LEU A 79 19.96 -10.84 -0.82
CA LEU A 79 20.25 -10.87 -2.26
C LEU A 79 19.66 -12.15 -2.85
N VAL A 80 19.01 -12.00 -4.00
CA VAL A 80 18.43 -13.10 -4.76
C VAL A 80 19.00 -13.01 -6.19
N PRO A 81 19.37 -14.14 -6.82
CA PRO A 81 19.76 -14.15 -8.24
C PRO A 81 18.69 -13.52 -9.14
N VAL A 82 19.14 -12.87 -10.22
CA VAL A 82 18.24 -12.13 -11.13
C VAL A 82 17.21 -13.06 -11.76
N GLU A 83 17.61 -14.30 -12.03
CA GLU A 83 16.78 -15.37 -12.60
C GLU A 83 15.52 -15.64 -11.78
N CYS A 84 15.59 -15.47 -10.46
CA CYS A 84 14.45 -15.65 -9.56
C CYS A 84 13.48 -14.45 -9.57
N THR A 85 13.89 -13.31 -10.12
CA THR A 85 13.09 -12.06 -10.15
C THR A 85 12.51 -11.75 -11.53
N LEU A 86 12.94 -12.43 -12.60
CA LEU A 86 12.47 -12.19 -13.97
C LEU A 86 10.95 -12.26 -14.09
N HIS A 87 10.33 -13.29 -13.52
CA HIS A 87 8.87 -13.46 -13.55
C HIS A 87 8.12 -12.38 -12.75
N VAL A 88 8.76 -11.76 -11.76
CA VAL A 88 8.15 -10.70 -10.95
C VAL A 88 7.99 -9.43 -11.78
N ALA A 89 9.00 -9.09 -12.59
CA ALA A 89 8.97 -7.91 -13.46
C ALA A 89 7.95 -8.02 -14.61
N GLU A 90 7.63 -9.25 -15.03
CA GLU A 90 6.64 -9.54 -16.08
C GLU A 90 5.21 -9.68 -15.53
N SER A 91 5.03 -9.79 -14.21
CA SER A 91 3.73 -9.95 -13.54
C SER A 91 3.21 -8.64 -12.95
N ASN A 92 1.89 -8.51 -12.78
CA ASN A 92 1.27 -7.35 -12.14
C ASN A 92 1.48 -7.30 -10.60
N GLY A 93 2.29 -8.21 -10.04
CA GLY A 93 2.60 -8.30 -8.61
C GLY A 93 1.48 -8.84 -7.72
N ALA A 94 0.24 -8.96 -8.22
CA ALA A 94 -0.91 -9.40 -7.43
C ALA A 94 -0.79 -10.86 -6.96
N ASP A 95 -0.10 -11.70 -7.75
CA ASP A 95 0.13 -13.11 -7.43
C ASP A 95 1.14 -13.30 -6.29
N LEU A 96 2.01 -12.31 -6.02
CA LEU A 96 3.05 -12.39 -4.97
C LEU A 96 2.48 -12.20 -3.56
N TRP A 97 1.45 -11.35 -3.43
CA TRP A 97 0.80 -11.06 -2.15
C TRP A 97 -0.49 -11.88 -1.93
N SER A 98 -0.91 -12.65 -2.94
CA SER A 98 -2.03 -13.58 -2.82
C SER A 98 -1.59 -14.89 -2.14
N PRO A 99 -2.33 -15.45 -1.17
CA PRO A 99 -2.00 -16.73 -0.55
C PRO A 99 -1.96 -17.93 -1.52
N ALA A 100 -2.48 -17.76 -2.73
CA ALA A 100 -2.62 -18.81 -3.73
C ALA A 100 -1.36 -18.91 -4.62
N MET A 101 -0.58 -19.96 -4.35
CA MET A 101 0.35 -20.59 -5.28
C MET A 101 1.61 -19.80 -5.63
N VAL A 102 2.60 -19.90 -4.73
CA VAL A 102 4.01 -19.98 -5.18
C VAL A 102 4.10 -21.17 -6.14
N PRO A 103 4.43 -20.98 -7.43
CA PRO A 103 4.76 -22.12 -8.28
C PRO A 103 6.03 -22.70 -7.69
N ARG A 104 5.90 -23.86 -7.01
CA ARG A 104 7.03 -24.73 -6.77
C ARG A 104 7.52 -25.15 -8.15
N HIS A 105 8.50 -24.43 -8.70
CA HIS A 105 9.30 -24.98 -9.76
C HIS A 105 10.16 -26.07 -9.12
N GLY A 106 9.59 -27.28 -9.11
CA GLY A 106 10.26 -28.49 -8.70
C GLY A 106 11.54 -28.65 -9.49
N SER A 107 12.56 -29.07 -8.77
CA SER A 107 13.80 -29.65 -9.27
C SER A 107 13.54 -30.56 -10.47
N THR A 108 14.01 -30.17 -11.66
CA THR A 108 14.44 -31.17 -12.65
C THR A 108 15.90 -31.45 -12.36
N ALA A 109 16.10 -32.51 -11.57
CA ALA A 109 17.37 -33.18 -11.40
C ALA A 109 17.78 -33.86 -12.72
N LEU A 110 19.08 -33.83 -13.01
CA LEU A 110 19.85 -34.76 -13.84
C LEU A 110 19.49 -34.84 -15.34
N HIS A 111 20.38 -34.28 -16.19
CA HIS A 111 21.31 -35.10 -16.99
C HIS A 111 22.52 -34.25 -17.42
#